data_AF-A0A4R9BYE1-F1
#
_entry.id   AF-A0A4R9BYE1-F1
#
_cell.length_a   1.000
_cell.length_b   1.000
_cell.length_c   1.000
_cell.angle_alpha   90.00
_cell.angle_beta   90.00
_cell.angle_gamma   90.00
#
_symmetry.space_group_name_H-M   'P 1'
#
loop_
_entity.id
_entity.type
_entity.pdbx_description
1 polymer ?
#
loop_
_entity_poly.entity_id
_entity_poly.type
_entity_poly.pdbx_seq_one_letter_code
_entity_poly.pdbx_strand_id
1 'polypeptide(L)'
;MTIHDLTLPGETLVAVAGDWHGNVGWVQTALPFLRRAVPGLKTVLHVGDFGFWPERRGQGFAETVSYWAKAAGVRVLVTPGNHEWWAELDARFAATPGQPVQIGEQVCMLPRGHRFTLAGRSFASFGGAASLDRDDRVPLKEWWASEVATEDEVTAAIAGGPAEVLLTHEAVDGGPELVERILRGNPLGWDDNALAYSALSRDRVTRVYHALHPQVLAHGHLHVKAELSHDDGRRIYSLAADGDAGNLAVLSLDNLRWTWLGDPRAWKR
;
A
#
# COMPACT_ATOMS: atom_id res chain seq x y z
N MET A 1 -0.95 -8.06 21.68
CA MET A 1 -0.56 -7.80 20.28
C MET A 1 0.87 -7.27 20.31
N THR A 2 1.81 -7.91 19.63
CA THR A 2 3.22 -7.50 19.64
C THR A 2 3.43 -6.41 18.61
N ILE A 3 3.92 -5.24 19.03
CA ILE A 3 4.35 -4.18 18.11
C ILE A 3 5.82 -4.44 17.78
N HIS A 4 6.12 -4.60 16.50
CA HIS A 4 7.48 -4.87 16.04
C HIS A 4 8.22 -3.56 15.76
N ASP A 5 9.33 -3.31 16.45
CA ASP A 5 10.22 -2.21 16.06
C ASP A 5 11.03 -2.64 14.84
N LEU A 6 10.73 -2.02 13.71
CA LEU A 6 11.39 -2.29 12.44
C LEU A 6 12.45 -1.23 12.13
N THR A 7 12.70 -0.27 13.01
CA THR A 7 13.61 0.87 12.76
C THR A 7 15.02 0.41 12.36
N LEU A 8 15.54 0.97 11.27
CA LEU A 8 16.94 0.79 10.88
C LEU A 8 17.81 1.94 11.41
N PRO A 9 19.13 1.71 11.67
CA PRO A 9 19.99 2.75 12.23
C PRO A 9 20.01 4.04 11.40
N GLY A 10 19.74 5.17 12.04
CA GLY A 10 19.71 6.50 11.42
C GLY A 10 18.50 6.76 10.53
N GLU A 11 17.48 5.90 10.56
CA GLU A 11 16.26 6.07 9.77
C GLU A 11 15.44 7.24 10.32
N THR A 12 15.26 8.26 9.48
CA THR A 12 14.49 9.47 9.79
C THR A 12 13.43 9.78 8.73
N LEU A 13 13.53 9.11 7.58
CA LEU A 13 12.65 9.26 6.42
C LEU A 13 12.28 7.87 5.91
N VAL A 14 11.04 7.74 5.45
CA VAL A 14 10.60 6.59 4.64
C VAL A 14 10.05 7.11 3.31
N ALA A 15 10.23 6.33 2.25
CA ALA A 15 9.52 6.58 1.00
C ALA A 15 8.15 5.92 1.08
N VAL A 16 7.17 6.46 0.39
CA VAL A 16 5.85 5.83 0.18
C VAL A 16 5.63 5.70 -1.32
N ALA A 17 5.18 4.53 -1.76
CA ALA A 17 5.03 4.15 -3.15
C ALA A 17 3.63 3.60 -3.41
N GLY A 18 3.00 4.08 -4.49
CA GLY A 18 1.70 3.66 -4.98
C GLY A 18 1.78 2.37 -5.80
N ASP A 19 0.80 2.20 -6.68
CA ASP A 19 0.57 0.95 -7.40
C ASP A 19 1.70 0.70 -8.42
N TRP A 20 2.34 -0.47 -8.37
CA TRP A 20 3.45 -0.83 -9.28
C TRP A 20 3.04 -1.82 -10.37
N HIS A 21 1.95 -2.57 -10.16
CA HIS A 21 1.34 -3.49 -11.13
C HIS A 21 2.30 -4.51 -11.76
N GLY A 22 3.34 -4.93 -11.03
CA GLY A 22 4.37 -5.81 -11.59
C GLY A 22 5.23 -5.17 -12.68
N ASN A 23 5.22 -3.84 -12.82
CA ASN A 23 5.94 -3.13 -13.86
C ASN A 23 7.45 -3.06 -13.56
N VAL A 24 8.19 -3.98 -14.17
CA VAL A 24 9.66 -4.05 -14.09
C VAL A 24 10.33 -2.75 -14.54
N GLY A 25 9.85 -2.12 -15.61
CA GLY A 25 10.43 -0.87 -16.12
C GLY A 25 10.25 0.30 -15.15
N TRP A 26 9.14 0.33 -14.44
CA TRP A 26 8.90 1.30 -13.38
C TRP A 26 9.87 1.10 -12.21
N VAL A 27 10.01 -0.13 -11.72
CA VAL A 27 10.94 -0.48 -10.62
C VAL A 27 12.39 -0.08 -10.95
N GLN A 28 12.82 -0.36 -12.19
CA GLN A 28 14.12 0.03 -12.74
C GLN A 28 14.34 1.56 -12.77
N THR A 29 13.27 2.34 -12.72
CA THR A 29 13.30 3.81 -12.72
C THR A 29 13.16 4.37 -11.29
N ALA A 30 12.16 3.90 -10.54
CA ALA A 30 11.76 4.39 -9.24
C ALA A 30 12.82 4.18 -8.16
N LEU A 31 13.39 2.97 -8.03
CA LEU A 31 14.33 2.68 -6.95
C LEU A 31 15.68 3.40 -7.13
N PRO A 32 16.28 3.45 -8.34
CA PRO A 32 17.43 4.32 -8.59
C PRO A 32 17.14 5.81 -8.42
N PHE A 33 15.91 6.26 -8.71
CA PHE A 33 15.47 7.62 -8.41
C PHE A 33 15.45 7.89 -6.91
N LEU A 34 14.81 7.04 -6.12
CA LEU A 34 14.74 7.16 -4.65
C LEU A 34 16.14 7.22 -4.01
N ARG A 35 17.06 6.36 -4.43
CA ARG A 35 18.46 6.37 -3.95
C ARG A 35 19.13 7.75 -4.14
N ARG A 36 18.86 8.41 -5.26
CA ARG A 36 19.44 9.73 -5.60
C ARG A 36 18.69 10.88 -4.93
N ALA A 37 17.37 10.78 -4.85
CA ALA A 37 16.47 11.84 -4.39
C ALA A 37 16.46 11.97 -2.88
N VAL A 38 16.65 10.82 -2.22
CA VAL A 38 16.58 10.71 -0.77
C VAL A 38 17.81 9.96 -0.28
N PRO A 39 19.00 10.61 -0.27
CA PRO A 39 20.23 9.97 0.19
C PRO A 39 20.05 9.42 1.60
N GLY A 40 20.44 8.16 1.80
CA GLY A 40 20.34 7.49 3.09
C GLY A 40 18.99 6.84 3.39
N LEU A 41 18.01 6.91 2.47
CA LEU A 41 16.74 6.18 2.58
C LEU A 41 16.98 4.68 2.83
N LYS A 42 16.15 4.09 3.70
CA LYS A 42 16.26 2.66 4.11
C LYS A 42 15.00 1.84 3.89
N THR A 43 13.82 2.44 3.95
CA THR A 43 12.55 1.72 3.83
C THR A 43 11.63 2.38 2.80
N VAL A 44 10.99 1.55 1.97
CA VAL A 44 9.89 1.91 1.07
C VAL A 44 8.58 1.31 1.58
N LEU A 45 7.65 2.20 1.89
CA LEU A 45 6.22 2.11 2.16
C LEU A 45 5.35 1.75 0.96
N HIS A 46 5.04 0.50 0.58
CA HIS A 46 4.21 0.25 -0.61
C HIS A 46 2.72 0.05 -0.27
N VAL A 47 1.82 0.82 -0.88
CA VAL A 47 0.38 0.86 -0.53
C VAL A 47 -0.51 -0.04 -1.42
N GLY A 48 0.00 -1.21 -1.82
CA GLY A 48 -0.76 -2.22 -2.58
C GLY A 48 -0.56 -2.19 -4.09
N ASP A 49 -1.16 -3.16 -4.76
CA ASP A 49 -0.96 -3.49 -6.17
C ASP A 49 0.52 -3.54 -6.57
N PHE A 50 1.27 -4.30 -5.78
CA PHE A 50 2.67 -4.59 -6.02
C PHE A 50 2.83 -5.43 -7.28
N GLY A 51 1.99 -6.47 -7.44
CA GLY A 51 2.07 -7.41 -8.57
C GLY A 51 2.77 -8.71 -8.20
N PHE A 52 2.48 -9.24 -7.01
CA PHE A 52 2.90 -10.57 -6.58
C PHE A 52 2.01 -11.64 -7.23
N TRP A 53 2.52 -12.25 -8.30
CA TRP A 53 1.84 -13.29 -9.08
C TRP A 53 2.76 -14.50 -9.29
N PRO A 54 2.21 -15.70 -9.59
CA PRO A 54 3.01 -16.86 -9.95
C PRO A 54 3.97 -16.54 -11.10
N GLU A 55 5.24 -16.92 -10.96
CA GLU A 55 6.22 -16.73 -12.02
C GLU A 55 5.84 -17.56 -13.26
N ARG A 56 5.88 -16.93 -14.45
CA ARG A 56 5.67 -17.69 -15.69
C ARG A 56 6.97 -18.28 -16.25
N ARG A 57 8.15 -17.69 -15.99
CA ARG A 57 9.47 -18.11 -16.55
C ARG A 57 10.74 -17.62 -15.78
N GLY A 58 10.89 -17.93 -14.48
CA GLY A 58 12.21 -18.09 -13.85
C GLY A 58 12.92 -16.87 -13.24
N GLN A 59 12.35 -15.66 -13.32
CA GLN A 59 12.60 -14.58 -12.35
C GLN A 59 11.31 -13.81 -12.14
N GLY A 60 10.78 -13.85 -10.92
CA GLY A 60 9.58 -13.14 -10.54
C GLY A 60 9.79 -11.65 -10.37
N PHE A 61 8.67 -10.94 -10.28
CA PHE A 61 8.68 -9.50 -10.05
C PHE A 61 9.33 -9.16 -8.69
N ALA A 62 9.13 -9.98 -7.65
CA ALA A 62 9.70 -9.77 -6.32
C ALA A 62 11.23 -9.87 -6.30
N GLU A 63 11.83 -10.75 -7.11
CA GLU A 63 13.27 -10.88 -7.29
C GLU A 63 13.84 -9.66 -8.00
N THR A 64 13.14 -9.16 -9.02
CA THR A 64 13.52 -7.93 -9.72
C THR A 64 13.49 -6.74 -8.77
N VAL A 65 12.41 -6.59 -7.98
CA VAL A 65 12.35 -5.56 -6.93
C VAL A 65 13.47 -5.74 -5.93
N SER A 66 13.75 -6.97 -5.48
CA SER A 66 14.81 -7.23 -4.51
C SER A 66 16.19 -6.81 -5.03
N TYR A 67 16.49 -7.10 -6.30
CA TYR A 67 17.73 -6.66 -6.94
C TYR A 67 17.88 -5.13 -6.90
N TRP A 68 16.87 -4.40 -7.36
CA TRP A 68 16.91 -2.93 -7.42
C TRP A 68 16.83 -2.28 -6.04
N ALA A 69 16.09 -2.86 -5.10
CA ALA A 69 15.98 -2.39 -3.73
C ALA A 69 17.32 -2.54 -3.01
N LYS A 70 17.99 -3.69 -3.17
CA LYS A 70 19.35 -3.92 -2.67
C LYS A 70 20.35 -2.94 -3.27
N ALA A 71 20.27 -2.70 -4.59
CA ALA A 71 21.10 -1.69 -5.26
C ALA A 71 20.79 -0.26 -4.77
N ALA A 72 19.55 0.03 -4.38
CA ALA A 72 19.15 1.30 -3.78
C ALA A 72 19.53 1.42 -2.28
N GLY A 73 19.82 0.30 -1.61
CA GLY A 73 20.09 0.24 -0.18
C GLY A 73 18.84 0.33 0.68
N VAL A 74 17.69 -0.11 0.14
CA VAL A 74 16.39 -0.08 0.80
C VAL A 74 15.77 -1.48 0.89
N ARG A 75 14.88 -1.65 1.88
CA ARG A 75 13.87 -2.71 1.89
C ARG A 75 12.50 -2.17 1.47
N VAL A 76 11.60 -3.05 1.06
CA VAL A 76 10.22 -2.74 0.68
C VAL A 76 9.26 -3.49 1.60
N LEU A 77 8.39 -2.75 2.28
CA LEU A 77 7.31 -3.29 3.09
C LEU A 77 5.99 -3.00 2.39
N VAL A 78 5.27 -4.05 2.03
CA VAL A 78 4.09 -3.97 1.17
C VAL A 78 2.83 -4.20 1.99
N THR A 79 1.96 -3.21 2.04
CA THR A 79 0.54 -3.40 2.36
C THR A 79 -0.12 -3.98 1.11
N PRO A 80 -0.64 -5.23 1.12
CA PRO A 80 -1.17 -5.87 -0.08
C PRO A 80 -2.33 -5.11 -0.74
N GLY A 81 -2.46 -5.15 -2.07
CA GLY A 81 -3.61 -4.61 -2.81
C GLY A 81 -4.64 -5.66 -3.21
N ASN A 82 -5.48 -5.35 -4.20
CA ASN A 82 -6.41 -6.33 -4.75
C ASN A 82 -5.74 -7.22 -5.81
N HIS A 83 -4.77 -6.69 -6.56
CA HIS A 83 -4.03 -7.45 -7.57
C HIS A 83 -2.80 -8.19 -7.03
N GLU A 84 -3.05 -9.08 -6.06
CA GLU A 84 -2.04 -9.99 -5.51
C GLU A 84 -2.52 -11.44 -5.60
N TRP A 85 -1.58 -12.38 -5.53
CA TRP A 85 -1.89 -13.81 -5.42
C TRP A 85 -2.39 -14.17 -4.02
N TRP A 86 -3.63 -13.80 -3.73
CA TRP A 86 -4.24 -13.92 -2.40
C TRP A 86 -4.27 -15.37 -1.87
N ALA A 87 -4.49 -16.38 -2.72
CA ALA A 87 -4.39 -17.77 -2.27
C ALA A 87 -3.02 -18.12 -1.65
N GLU A 88 -1.94 -17.62 -2.23
CA GLU A 88 -0.59 -17.83 -1.69
C GLU A 88 -0.33 -16.97 -0.46
N LEU A 89 -0.78 -15.70 -0.46
CA LEU A 89 -0.64 -14.82 0.70
C LEU A 89 -1.40 -15.36 1.90
N ASP A 90 -2.65 -15.79 1.73
CA ASP A 90 -3.49 -16.38 2.77
C ASP A 90 -2.82 -17.60 3.39
N ALA A 91 -2.27 -18.50 2.55
CA ALA A 91 -1.54 -19.67 3.01
C ALA A 91 -0.30 -19.30 3.83
N ARG A 92 0.48 -18.30 3.39
CA ARG A 92 1.70 -17.86 4.10
C ARG A 92 1.39 -17.11 5.40
N PHE A 93 0.35 -16.26 5.40
CA PHE A 93 -0.11 -15.58 6.62
C PHE A 93 -0.69 -16.57 7.63
N ALA A 94 -1.42 -17.60 7.18
CA ALA A 94 -1.88 -18.68 8.07
C ALA A 94 -0.72 -19.49 8.67
N ALA A 95 0.37 -19.70 7.92
CA ALA A 95 1.56 -20.39 8.41
C ALA A 95 2.34 -19.58 9.46
N THR A 96 2.27 -18.24 9.41
CA THR A 96 2.93 -17.33 10.36
C THR A 96 2.00 -16.20 10.81
N PRO A 97 0.97 -16.50 11.62
CA PRO A 97 -0.09 -15.54 11.94
C PRO A 97 0.42 -14.22 12.51
N GLY A 98 -0.01 -13.12 11.88
CA GLY A 98 0.32 -11.74 12.27
C GLY A 98 1.75 -11.29 11.93
N GLN A 99 2.60 -12.17 11.41
CA GLN A 99 3.96 -11.84 11.02
C GLN A 99 4.04 -11.41 9.55
N PRO A 100 4.94 -10.47 9.20
CA PRO A 100 5.26 -10.20 7.82
C PRO A 100 5.79 -11.44 7.11
N VAL A 101 5.40 -11.62 5.86
CA VAL A 101 5.84 -12.73 5.02
C VAL A 101 6.87 -12.22 4.03
N GLN A 102 8.06 -12.80 4.06
CA GLN A 102 9.09 -12.49 3.08
C GLN A 102 8.76 -13.14 1.73
N ILE A 103 8.70 -12.33 0.67
CA ILE A 103 8.46 -12.79 -0.71
C ILE A 103 9.65 -12.56 -1.65
N GLY A 104 10.66 -11.81 -1.19
CA GLY A 104 11.94 -11.61 -1.86
C GLY A 104 13.01 -11.16 -0.84
N GLU A 105 14.29 -11.13 -1.23
CA GLU A 105 15.39 -10.78 -0.31
C GLU A 105 15.16 -9.43 0.40
N GLN A 106 14.58 -8.46 -0.31
CA GLN A 106 14.31 -7.11 0.21
C GLN A 106 12.82 -6.80 0.36
N VAL A 107 11.92 -7.78 0.19
CA VAL A 107 10.48 -7.53 0.06
C VAL A 107 9.68 -8.38 1.04
N CYS A 108 8.90 -7.71 1.89
CA CYS A 108 7.96 -8.34 2.80
C CYS A 108 6.53 -7.86 2.56
N MET A 109 5.59 -8.79 2.59
CA MET A 109 4.14 -8.55 2.60
C MET A 109 3.65 -8.47 4.03
N LEU A 110 2.88 -7.42 4.36
CA LEU A 110 2.35 -7.18 5.70
C LEU A 110 0.90 -7.70 5.79
N PRO A 111 0.56 -8.60 6.72
CA PRO A 111 -0.81 -9.06 6.88
C PRO A 111 -1.74 -7.92 7.30
N ARG A 112 -3.05 -8.09 7.09
CA ARG A 112 -4.05 -7.13 7.57
C ARG A 112 -3.97 -7.00 9.10
N GLY A 113 -4.01 -5.76 9.58
CA GLY A 113 -3.89 -5.43 10.99
C GLY A 113 -2.46 -5.49 11.54
N HIS A 114 -1.43 -5.71 10.70
CA HIS A 114 -0.05 -5.73 11.17
C HIS A 114 0.37 -4.37 11.77
N ARG A 115 1.04 -4.41 12.93
CA ARG A 115 1.48 -3.24 13.70
C ARG A 115 2.99 -3.22 13.85
N PHE A 116 3.57 -2.07 13.59
CA PHE A 116 5.01 -1.88 13.69
C PHE A 116 5.36 -0.44 14.04
N THR A 117 6.63 -0.21 14.41
CA THR A 117 7.18 1.13 14.58
C THR A 117 8.37 1.38 13.66
N LEU A 118 8.52 2.64 13.26
CA LEU A 118 9.72 3.16 12.60
C LEU A 118 10.10 4.49 13.25
N ALA A 119 11.33 4.59 13.76
CA ALA A 119 11.86 5.71 14.52
C ALA A 119 10.90 6.20 15.63
N GLY A 120 10.29 5.26 16.36
CA GLY A 120 9.33 5.54 17.43
C GLY A 120 7.92 5.95 16.98
N ARG A 121 7.65 6.07 15.68
CA ARG A 121 6.31 6.31 15.13
C ARG A 121 5.56 5.01 14.93
N SER A 122 4.28 5.00 15.28
CA SER A 122 3.41 3.82 15.17
C SER A 122 2.72 3.73 13.80
N PHE A 123 2.75 2.54 13.22
CA PHE A 123 2.16 2.23 11.92
C PHE A 123 1.18 1.06 12.03
N ALA A 124 0.15 1.08 11.18
CA ALA A 124 -0.74 -0.05 10.92
C ALA A 124 -0.84 -0.30 9.40
N SER A 125 -0.81 -1.56 8.99
CA SER A 125 -1.07 -2.00 7.62
C SER A 125 -2.42 -2.69 7.55
N PHE A 126 -3.29 -2.27 6.64
CA PHE A 126 -4.60 -2.87 6.41
C PHE A 126 -4.88 -2.93 4.90
N GLY A 127 -4.31 -3.95 4.26
CA GLY A 127 -4.37 -4.14 2.81
C GLY A 127 -5.63 -4.83 2.30
N GLY A 128 -5.67 -5.03 0.98
CA GLY A 128 -6.84 -5.47 0.24
C GLY A 128 -7.67 -4.32 -0.29
N ALA A 129 -8.42 -4.60 -1.36
CA ALA A 129 -9.45 -3.75 -1.94
C ALA A 129 -10.38 -4.63 -2.79
N ALA A 130 -11.52 -4.08 -3.21
CA ALA A 130 -12.42 -4.78 -4.11
C ALA A 130 -12.02 -4.55 -5.58
N SER A 131 -11.83 -5.63 -6.33
CA SER A 131 -11.69 -5.61 -7.78
C SER A 131 -13.06 -5.37 -8.43
N LEU A 132 -13.27 -4.17 -8.98
CA LEU A 132 -14.50 -3.80 -9.69
C LEU A 132 -14.71 -4.64 -10.96
N ASP A 133 -13.63 -5.13 -11.57
CA ASP A 133 -13.61 -5.97 -12.76
C ASP A 133 -13.67 -7.48 -12.45
N ARG A 134 -14.03 -7.88 -11.23
CA ARG A 134 -14.03 -9.29 -10.80
C ARG A 134 -14.87 -10.21 -11.69
N ASP A 135 -15.94 -9.70 -12.28
CA ASP A 135 -16.87 -10.49 -13.09
C ASP A 135 -16.27 -10.81 -14.48
N ASP A 136 -15.21 -10.08 -14.87
CA ASP A 136 -14.41 -10.33 -16.07
C ASP A 136 -13.19 -11.24 -15.78
N ARG A 137 -12.97 -11.64 -14.53
CA ARG A 137 -11.81 -12.42 -14.07
C ARG A 137 -12.15 -13.89 -13.84
N VAL A 138 -11.15 -14.75 -13.92
CA VAL A 138 -11.29 -16.17 -13.53
C VAL A 138 -11.12 -16.33 -12.02
N PRO A 139 -12.17 -16.77 -11.28
CA PRO A 139 -12.06 -16.98 -9.84
C PRO A 139 -10.98 -18.00 -9.47
N LEU A 140 -10.29 -17.75 -8.36
CA LEU A 140 -9.18 -18.53 -7.82
C LEU A 140 -7.92 -18.59 -8.69
N LYS A 141 -7.85 -17.74 -9.73
CA LYS A 141 -6.72 -17.65 -10.65
C LYS A 141 -6.29 -16.21 -10.91
N GLU A 142 -7.26 -15.33 -11.16
CA GLU A 142 -7.06 -13.91 -11.49
C GLU A 142 -7.75 -13.00 -10.47
N TRP A 143 -8.61 -13.59 -9.63
CA TRP A 143 -9.37 -12.93 -8.57
C TRP A 143 -9.62 -13.90 -7.41
N TRP A 144 -9.60 -13.40 -6.18
CA TRP A 144 -9.96 -14.13 -4.97
C TRP A 144 -10.84 -13.28 -4.08
N ALA A 145 -11.94 -13.85 -3.58
CA ALA A 145 -12.83 -13.14 -2.67
C ALA A 145 -12.12 -12.63 -1.39
N SER A 146 -11.02 -13.26 -0.99
CA SER A 146 -10.19 -12.87 0.15
C SER A 146 -9.38 -11.59 -0.08
N GLU A 147 -9.45 -10.95 -1.26
CA GLU A 147 -8.91 -9.61 -1.50
C GLU A 147 -9.61 -8.52 -0.65
N VAL A 148 -10.87 -8.74 -0.29
CA VAL A 148 -11.63 -7.87 0.60
C VAL A 148 -11.53 -8.40 2.03
N ALA A 149 -11.16 -7.51 2.96
CA ALA A 149 -11.05 -7.84 4.37
C ALA A 149 -12.37 -8.37 4.95
N THR A 150 -12.30 -9.33 5.87
CA THR A 150 -13.43 -9.88 6.63
C THR A 150 -13.78 -8.99 7.83
N GLU A 151 -14.98 -9.17 8.41
CA GLU A 151 -15.36 -8.46 9.64
C GLU A 151 -14.47 -8.82 10.84
N ASP A 152 -13.96 -10.05 10.90
CA ASP A 152 -13.04 -10.47 11.96
C ASP A 152 -11.70 -9.76 11.84
N GLU A 153 -11.18 -9.58 10.61
CA GLU A 153 -9.96 -8.80 10.37
C GLU A 153 -10.15 -7.32 10.70
N VAL A 154 -11.31 -6.73 10.35
CA VAL A 154 -11.67 -5.35 10.76
C VAL A 154 -11.69 -5.24 12.29
N THR A 155 -12.37 -6.16 12.96
CA THR A 155 -12.48 -6.18 14.42
C THR A 155 -11.12 -6.34 15.09
N ALA A 156 -10.27 -7.24 14.58
CA ALA A 156 -8.92 -7.46 15.09
C ALA A 156 -8.03 -6.22 14.87
N ALA A 157 -8.13 -5.56 13.72
CA ALA A 157 -7.38 -4.32 13.45
C ALA A 157 -7.78 -3.21 14.42
N ILE A 158 -9.09 -3.01 14.64
CA ILE A 158 -9.64 -2.04 15.59
C ILE A 158 -9.18 -2.35 17.03
N ALA A 159 -9.22 -3.60 17.45
CA ALA A 159 -8.79 -4.04 18.78
C ALA A 159 -7.29 -3.74 19.04
N GLY A 160 -6.49 -3.55 17.99
CA GLY A 160 -5.10 -3.11 18.09
C GLY A 160 -4.90 -1.66 18.55
N GLY A 161 -5.96 -0.86 18.64
CA GLY A 161 -5.93 0.52 19.15
C GLY A 161 -5.40 1.56 18.15
N PRO A 162 -5.13 2.80 18.59
CA PRO A 162 -4.67 3.88 17.71
C PRO A 162 -3.32 3.60 17.02
N ALA A 163 -3.08 4.23 15.88
CA ALA A 163 -1.77 4.30 15.21
C ALA A 163 -1.58 5.70 14.60
N GLU A 164 -0.35 6.18 14.51
CA GLU A 164 -0.08 7.50 13.91
C GLU A 164 -0.17 7.49 12.39
N VAL A 165 0.22 6.37 11.76
CA VAL A 165 0.17 6.19 10.32
C VAL A 165 -0.62 4.92 9.97
N LEU A 166 -1.58 5.04 9.06
CA LEU A 166 -2.32 3.92 8.49
C LEU A 166 -1.96 3.79 7.01
N LEU A 167 -1.61 2.58 6.59
CA LEU A 167 -1.37 2.21 5.20
C LEU A 167 -2.49 1.28 4.76
N THR A 168 -3.17 1.64 3.67
CA THR A 168 -4.24 0.84 3.05
C THR A 168 -3.98 0.74 1.56
N HIS A 169 -4.66 -0.15 0.87
CA HIS A 169 -4.73 -0.07 -0.59
C HIS A 169 -6.03 0.62 -1.01
N GLU A 170 -7.15 0.09 -0.53
CA GLU A 170 -8.48 0.69 -0.67
C GLU A 170 -8.55 2.10 -0.09
N ALA A 171 -9.40 2.93 -0.73
CA ALA A 171 -9.71 4.27 -0.25
C ALA A 171 -10.68 4.24 0.95
N VAL A 172 -10.75 5.34 1.70
CA VAL A 172 -11.82 5.57 2.68
C VAL A 172 -12.92 6.43 2.08
N ASP A 173 -14.14 6.27 2.58
CA ASP A 173 -15.22 7.21 2.29
C ASP A 173 -14.94 8.55 3.00
N GLY A 174 -15.17 9.66 2.28
CA GLY A 174 -14.81 11.00 2.76
C GLY A 174 -13.32 11.33 2.54
N GLY A 175 -12.69 10.70 1.56
CA GLY A 175 -11.30 10.93 1.17
C GLY A 175 -11.10 12.23 0.37
N PRO A 176 -9.94 12.40 -0.29
CA PRO A 176 -9.68 13.55 -1.16
C PRO A 176 -10.74 13.73 -2.26
N GLU A 177 -11.13 14.97 -2.56
CA GLU A 177 -12.26 15.26 -3.48
C GLU A 177 -12.08 14.66 -4.89
N LEU A 178 -10.84 14.53 -5.37
CA LEU A 178 -10.60 13.88 -6.66
C LEU A 178 -10.87 12.36 -6.62
N VAL A 179 -10.56 11.69 -5.51
CA VAL A 179 -10.89 10.27 -5.29
C VAL A 179 -12.41 10.11 -5.22
N GLU A 180 -13.06 10.93 -4.39
CA GLU A 180 -14.51 10.96 -4.21
C GLU A 180 -15.28 11.19 -5.52
N ARG A 181 -14.77 12.08 -6.37
CA ARG A 181 -15.34 12.33 -7.70
C ARG A 181 -15.20 11.14 -8.64
N ILE A 182 -14.11 10.38 -8.59
CA ILE A 182 -13.97 9.14 -9.38
C ILE A 182 -14.98 8.11 -8.90
N LEU A 183 -15.09 7.91 -7.59
CA LEU A 183 -16.03 6.97 -6.98
C LEU A 183 -17.49 7.30 -7.34
N ARG A 184 -17.89 8.57 -7.23
CA ARG A 184 -19.25 9.03 -7.63
C ARG A 184 -19.47 9.00 -9.13
N GLY A 185 -18.44 9.33 -9.90
CA GLY A 185 -18.53 9.50 -11.35
C GLY A 185 -18.61 8.19 -12.10
N ASN A 186 -18.12 7.09 -11.52
CA ASN A 186 -18.07 5.76 -12.14
C ASN A 186 -17.64 5.83 -13.62
N PRO A 187 -16.45 6.39 -13.93
CA PRO A 187 -16.07 6.73 -15.30
C PRO A 187 -15.94 5.51 -16.23
N LEU A 188 -15.77 4.31 -15.64
CA LEU A 188 -15.67 3.04 -16.37
C LEU A 188 -17.03 2.32 -16.52
N GLY A 189 -18.11 2.86 -15.94
CA GLY A 189 -19.46 2.34 -16.14
C GLY A 189 -19.72 1.00 -15.48
N TRP A 190 -19.13 0.74 -14.31
CA TRP A 190 -19.37 -0.48 -13.53
C TRP A 190 -20.84 -0.61 -13.11
N ASP A 191 -21.33 -1.84 -13.04
CA ASP A 191 -22.71 -2.12 -12.63
C ASP A 191 -22.93 -1.96 -11.11
N ASP A 192 -24.19 -2.01 -10.69
CA ASP A 192 -24.57 -1.83 -9.28
C ASP A 192 -23.95 -2.89 -8.35
N ASN A 193 -23.69 -4.11 -8.84
CA ASN A 193 -23.12 -5.18 -8.03
C ASN A 193 -21.63 -4.95 -7.77
N ALA A 194 -20.89 -4.54 -8.79
CA ALA A 194 -19.49 -4.15 -8.68
C ALA A 194 -19.35 -2.93 -7.75
N LEU A 195 -20.20 -1.92 -7.94
CA LEU A 195 -20.22 -0.73 -7.07
C LEU A 195 -20.54 -1.07 -5.61
N ALA A 196 -21.52 -1.96 -5.37
CA ALA A 196 -21.83 -2.43 -4.02
C ALA A 196 -20.68 -3.23 -3.39
N TYR A 197 -19.98 -4.04 -4.19
CA TYR A 197 -18.79 -4.78 -3.73
C TYR A 197 -17.66 -3.83 -3.31
N SER A 198 -17.40 -2.81 -4.12
CA SER A 198 -16.42 -1.77 -3.80
C SER A 198 -16.83 -0.94 -2.58
N ALA A 199 -18.10 -0.57 -2.46
CA ALA A 199 -18.60 0.14 -1.29
C ALA A 199 -18.44 -0.66 0.01
N LEU A 200 -18.69 -1.98 -0.02
CA LEU A 200 -18.46 -2.85 1.14
C LEU A 200 -16.99 -2.87 1.56
N SER A 201 -16.07 -2.95 0.60
CA SER A 201 -14.62 -2.90 0.86
C SER A 201 -14.21 -1.58 1.51
N ARG A 202 -14.66 -0.45 0.95
CA ARG A 202 -14.37 0.88 1.49
C ARG A 202 -14.98 1.12 2.88
N ASP A 203 -16.20 0.66 3.15
CA ASP A 203 -16.82 0.79 4.48
C ASP A 203 -15.95 0.16 5.56
N ARG A 204 -15.42 -1.05 5.30
CA ARG A 204 -14.54 -1.77 6.23
C ARG A 204 -13.27 -0.99 6.53
N VAL A 205 -12.61 -0.46 5.50
CA VAL A 205 -11.40 0.35 5.68
C VAL A 205 -11.71 1.67 6.38
N THR A 206 -12.86 2.28 6.08
CA THR A 206 -13.34 3.52 6.72
C THR A 206 -13.57 3.33 8.21
N ARG A 207 -14.17 2.21 8.62
CA ARG A 207 -14.33 1.84 10.05
C ARG A 207 -12.99 1.68 10.75
N VAL A 208 -12.01 1.04 10.11
CA VAL A 208 -10.64 0.92 10.65
C VAL A 208 -10.00 2.30 10.77
N TYR A 209 -10.08 3.15 9.74
CA TYR A 209 -9.55 4.51 9.76
C TYR A 209 -10.12 5.35 10.91
N HIS A 210 -11.45 5.33 11.11
CA HIS A 210 -12.08 6.06 12.21
C HIS A 210 -11.63 5.56 13.59
N ALA A 211 -11.54 4.24 13.77
CA ALA A 211 -11.16 3.66 15.06
C ALA A 211 -9.68 3.84 15.41
N LEU A 212 -8.79 3.74 14.42
CA LEU A 212 -7.34 3.95 14.62
C LEU A 212 -6.98 5.43 14.75
N HIS A 213 -7.81 6.32 14.21
CA HIS A 213 -7.66 7.77 14.24
C HIS A 213 -6.24 8.26 13.86
N PRO A 214 -5.72 7.85 12.67
CA PRO A 214 -4.34 8.14 12.30
C PRO A 214 -4.13 9.61 11.92
N GLN A 215 -2.94 10.13 12.19
CA GLN A 215 -2.51 11.46 11.73
C GLN A 215 -2.24 11.48 10.23
N VAL A 216 -1.82 10.34 9.66
CA VAL A 216 -1.58 10.16 8.23
C VAL A 216 -2.20 8.85 7.76
N LEU A 217 -3.02 8.91 6.71
CA LEU A 217 -3.44 7.77 5.91
C LEU A 217 -2.79 7.89 4.52
N ALA A 218 -2.21 6.80 4.03
CA ALA A 218 -1.75 6.69 2.64
C ALA A 218 -2.37 5.46 1.97
N HIS A 219 -2.91 5.64 0.76
CA HIS A 219 -3.57 4.59 0.00
C HIS A 219 -3.31 4.69 -1.51
N GLY A 220 -3.59 3.59 -2.24
CA GLY A 220 -3.45 3.49 -3.69
C GLY A 220 -4.81 3.31 -4.38
N HIS A 221 -4.87 2.30 -5.25
CA HIS A 221 -6.08 1.72 -5.89
C HIS A 221 -6.77 2.58 -6.95
N LEU A 222 -6.93 3.89 -6.72
CA LEU A 222 -7.64 4.79 -7.63
C LEU A 222 -6.70 5.50 -8.64
N HIS A 223 -5.42 5.17 -8.59
CA HIS A 223 -4.38 5.60 -9.53
C HIS A 223 -4.29 7.12 -9.68
N VAL A 224 -4.54 7.86 -8.59
CA VAL A 224 -4.60 9.32 -8.65
C VAL A 224 -3.84 9.97 -7.52
N LYS A 225 -3.01 10.96 -7.86
CA LYS A 225 -2.41 11.84 -6.85
C LYS A 225 -3.48 12.78 -6.30
N ALA A 226 -3.83 12.60 -5.03
CA ALA A 226 -4.73 13.50 -4.33
C ALA A 226 -4.39 13.59 -2.84
N GLU A 227 -4.80 14.68 -2.18
CA GLU A 227 -4.59 14.86 -0.75
C GLU A 227 -5.76 15.59 -0.10
N LEU A 228 -5.96 15.30 1.19
CA LEU A 228 -6.93 15.96 2.05
C LEU A 228 -6.25 16.27 3.40
N SER A 229 -6.50 17.45 3.93
CA SER A 229 -6.16 17.83 5.30
C SER A 229 -7.43 18.17 6.04
N HIS A 230 -7.64 17.55 7.21
CA HIS A 230 -8.75 17.85 8.11
C HIS A 230 -8.35 18.96 9.10
N ASP A 231 -9.35 19.65 9.65
CA ASP A 231 -9.15 20.71 10.64
C ASP A 231 -8.48 20.21 11.93
N ASP A 232 -8.62 18.91 12.24
CA ASP A 232 -7.99 18.25 13.39
C ASP A 232 -6.55 17.79 13.13
N GLY A 233 -5.98 18.12 11.96
CA GLY A 233 -4.59 17.82 11.58
C GLY A 233 -4.39 16.44 10.94
N ARG A 234 -5.42 15.59 10.85
CA ARG A 234 -5.34 14.33 10.09
C ARG A 234 -5.20 14.61 8.60
N ARG A 235 -4.43 13.79 7.90
CA ARG A 235 -4.14 13.94 6.47
C ARG A 235 -4.32 12.61 5.75
N ILE A 236 -4.88 12.66 4.54
CA ILE A 236 -5.09 11.50 3.67
C ILE A 236 -4.38 11.76 2.34
N TYR A 237 -3.58 10.81 1.88
CA TYR A 237 -2.87 10.87 0.60
C TYR A 237 -3.26 9.67 -0.27
N SER A 238 -3.72 9.95 -1.47
CA SER A 238 -3.92 8.97 -2.53
C SER A 238 -2.72 9.01 -3.48
N LEU A 239 -2.11 7.85 -3.71
CA LEU A 239 -0.96 7.70 -4.58
C LEU A 239 -1.41 7.26 -5.97
N ALA A 240 -0.68 7.72 -6.99
CA ALA A 240 -0.91 7.35 -8.37
C ALA A 240 -0.29 5.99 -8.73
N ALA A 241 -0.65 5.44 -9.89
CA ALA A 241 -0.03 4.24 -10.44
C ALA A 241 1.36 4.50 -11.03
N ASP A 242 2.06 3.42 -11.30
CA ASP A 242 3.33 3.41 -12.00
C ASP A 242 3.28 4.21 -13.32
N GLY A 243 4.32 5.00 -13.57
CA GLY A 243 4.35 5.87 -14.74
C GLY A 243 3.59 7.19 -14.56
N ASP A 244 2.88 7.42 -13.46
CA ASP A 244 2.23 8.70 -13.17
C ASP A 244 2.94 9.52 -12.10
N ALA A 245 2.79 10.85 -12.20
CA ALA A 245 3.27 11.76 -11.18
C ALA A 245 2.47 11.56 -9.89
N GLY A 246 3.16 11.48 -8.75
CA GLY A 246 2.53 11.20 -7.45
C GLY A 246 2.44 9.71 -7.11
N ASN A 247 3.11 8.83 -7.85
CA ASN A 247 3.35 7.46 -7.39
C ASN A 247 4.34 7.38 -6.21
N LEU A 248 5.21 8.39 -6.03
CA LEU A 248 6.23 8.39 -4.97
C LEU A 248 6.15 9.65 -4.08
N ALA A 249 6.37 9.44 -2.79
CA ALA A 249 6.51 10.49 -1.79
C ALA A 249 7.53 10.11 -0.71
N VAL A 250 7.82 11.07 0.17
CA VAL A 250 8.60 10.87 1.39
C VAL A 250 7.75 11.28 2.59
N LEU A 251 7.79 10.46 3.64
CA LEU A 251 7.25 10.78 4.95
C LEU A 251 8.40 10.95 5.94
N SER A 252 8.42 12.10 6.60
CA SER A 252 9.37 12.40 7.66
C SER A 252 8.93 11.77 8.97
N LEU A 253 9.78 10.97 9.63
CA LEU A 253 9.40 10.27 10.86
C LEU A 253 9.45 11.17 12.10
N ASP A 254 10.12 12.33 12.02
CA ASP A 254 10.21 13.29 13.12
C ASP A 254 8.89 14.05 13.35
N ASN A 255 8.12 14.34 12.31
CA ASN A 255 6.92 15.19 12.37
C ASN A 255 5.79 14.75 11.43
N LEU A 256 5.93 13.59 10.78
CA LEU A 256 4.97 13.05 9.82
C LEU A 256 4.67 14.01 8.65
N ARG A 257 5.64 14.84 8.26
CA ARG A 257 5.50 15.70 7.08
C ARG A 257 5.61 14.86 5.81
N TRP A 258 4.62 15.02 4.93
CA TRP A 258 4.59 14.43 3.60
C TRP A 258 5.29 15.34 2.59
N THR A 259 6.00 14.76 1.64
CA THR A 259 6.60 15.49 0.53
C THR A 259 6.50 14.65 -0.73
N TRP A 260 5.70 15.11 -1.69
CA TRP A 260 5.62 14.49 -3.01
C TRP A 260 6.97 14.56 -3.73
N LEU A 261 7.38 13.46 -4.32
CA LEU A 261 8.55 13.43 -5.19
C LEU A 261 8.15 13.75 -6.63
N GLY A 262 9.09 14.32 -7.40
CA GLY A 262 8.91 14.60 -8.82
C GLY A 262 8.89 13.32 -9.67
N ASP A 263 8.62 13.46 -10.96
CA ASP A 263 8.59 12.34 -11.90
C ASP A 263 9.97 11.65 -12.00
N PRO A 264 10.09 10.36 -11.64
CA PRO A 264 11.34 9.60 -11.75
C PRO A 264 11.96 9.61 -13.15
N ARG A 265 11.14 9.75 -14.20
CA ARG A 265 11.56 9.77 -15.61
C ARG A 265 12.15 11.11 -16.04
N ALA A 266 11.75 12.21 -15.38
CA ALA A 266 12.30 13.54 -15.64
C ALA A 266 13.75 13.65 -15.16
N TRP A 267 14.15 12.77 -14.25
CA TRP A 267 15.49 12.68 -13.69
C TRP A 267 16.40 11.77 -14.52
N LYS A 268 16.55 12.14 -15.80
CA LYS A 268 17.63 11.60 -16.65
C LYS A 268 18.96 12.21 -16.19
N ARG A 269 19.97 11.35 -16.17
CA ARG A 269 21.36 11.67 -15.82
C ARG A 269 21.89 12.87 -16.60
#